data_AF-A0A831QHX3-F1
#
_entry.id   AF-A0A831QHX3-F1
#
_cell.length_a   1.000
_cell.length_b   1.000
_cell.length_c   1.000
_cell.angle_alpha   90.00
_cell.angle_beta   90.00
_cell.angle_gamma   90.00
#
_symmetry.space_group_name_H-M   'P 1'
#
loop_
_entity.id
_entity.type
_entity.pdbx_description
1 polymer ?
#
loop_
_entity_poly.entity_id
_entity_poly.type
_entity_poly.pdbx_seq_one_letter_code
_entity_poly.pdbx_strand_id
1 'polypeptide(L)'
;MYSAAYHPAFDILLEIYDEVSSGNEIRSVVMAGRRFARYPMGKIDGTRMWQVGEKVRAARDGEPAINPATAGLYCAVMMAQIDLLIEKGHCLSEVCNESVIEAVDSLNPYMHFKGVAFMVDNCSTTARLGSRKWAPRFDYNIMQKALVDYDAGKPADTGLVEAFKNHMIHNILATVATMRPSVDIFLSE
;
A
#
# COMPACT_ATOMS: atom_id res chain seq x y z
N MET A 1 -12.48 9.92 -6.52
CA MET A 1 -11.40 9.46 -5.63
C MET A 1 -10.15 9.04 -6.38
N TYR A 2 -10.19 8.05 -7.29
CA TYR A 2 -8.98 7.59 -8.03
C TYR A 2 -8.14 8.75 -8.61
N SER A 3 -8.77 9.59 -9.43
CA SER A 3 -8.08 10.73 -10.07
C SER A 3 -7.52 11.75 -9.07
N ALA A 4 -8.19 11.95 -7.93
CA ALA A 4 -7.72 12.87 -6.89
C ALA A 4 -6.52 12.31 -6.11
N ALA A 5 -6.42 10.99 -5.98
CA ALA A 5 -5.41 10.31 -5.17
C ALA A 5 -4.14 9.92 -5.94
N TYR A 6 -4.22 9.73 -7.26
CA TYR A 6 -3.10 9.22 -8.07
C TYR A 6 -1.84 10.09 -7.96
N HIS A 7 -1.90 11.39 -8.24
CA HIS A 7 -0.72 12.24 -8.19
C HIS A 7 -0.19 12.46 -6.76
N PRO A 8 -1.02 12.70 -5.72
CA PRO A 8 -0.54 12.72 -4.34
C PRO A 8 0.13 11.42 -3.89
N ALA A 9 -0.32 10.25 -4.38
CA ALA A 9 0.34 8.98 -4.11
C ALA A 9 1.68 8.88 -4.86
N PHE A 10 1.69 9.20 -6.16
CA PHE A 10 2.89 9.17 -7.01
C PHE A 10 4.01 10.05 -6.46
N ASP A 11 3.66 11.24 -5.97
CA ASP A 11 4.57 12.20 -5.32
C ASP A 11 5.38 11.55 -4.17
N ILE A 12 4.68 10.88 -3.24
CA ILE A 12 5.32 10.19 -2.11
C ILE A 12 6.10 8.95 -2.59
N LEU A 13 5.57 8.19 -3.54
CA LEU A 13 6.24 7.01 -4.08
C LEU A 13 7.56 7.37 -4.79
N LEU A 14 7.56 8.46 -5.57
CA LEU A 14 8.75 8.96 -6.25
C LEU A 14 9.82 9.40 -5.25
N GLU A 15 9.43 10.14 -4.19
CA GLU A 15 10.33 10.50 -3.09
C GLU A 15 10.95 9.26 -2.45
N ILE A 16 10.13 8.24 -2.15
CA ILE A 16 10.60 6.97 -1.57
C ILE A 16 11.61 6.30 -2.50
N TYR A 17 11.29 6.21 -3.80
CA TYR A 17 12.17 5.56 -4.78
C TYR A 17 13.52 6.27 -4.88
N ASP A 18 13.54 7.60 -4.95
CA ASP A 18 14.77 8.38 -5.05
C ASP A 18 15.59 8.28 -3.74
N GLU A 19 14.96 8.24 -2.58
CA GLU A 19 15.62 8.00 -1.28
C GLU A 19 16.22 6.59 -1.17
N VAL A 20 15.56 5.58 -1.73
CA VAL A 20 16.07 4.19 -1.75
C VAL A 20 17.23 4.06 -2.75
N SER A 21 17.03 4.49 -4.00
CA SER A 21 18.02 4.34 -5.07
C SER A 21 19.30 5.17 -4.83
N SER A 22 19.20 6.30 -4.14
CA SER A 22 20.37 7.09 -3.69
C SER A 22 21.12 6.47 -2.50
N GLY A 23 20.57 5.44 -1.86
CA GLY A 23 21.12 4.79 -0.66
C GLY A 23 20.89 5.56 0.64
N ASN A 24 20.12 6.66 0.62
CA ASN A 24 19.76 7.40 1.83
C ASN A 24 18.89 6.54 2.76
N GLU A 25 17.89 5.85 2.22
CA GLU A 25 16.98 5.02 2.99
C GLU A 25 17.71 3.84 3.65
N ILE A 26 18.61 3.20 2.91
CA ILE A 26 19.46 2.11 3.42
C ILE A 26 20.29 2.59 4.61
N ARG A 27 20.91 3.77 4.49
CA ARG A 27 21.71 4.36 5.56
C ARG A 27 20.86 4.71 6.78
N SER A 28 19.66 5.24 6.56
CA SER A 28 18.70 5.54 7.62
C SER A 28 18.33 4.28 8.42
N VAL A 29 18.04 3.17 7.73
CA VAL A 29 17.73 1.87 8.36
C VAL A 29 18.90 1.35 9.18
N VAL A 30 20.13 1.40 8.65
CA VAL A 30 21.35 1.01 9.41
C VAL A 30 21.49 1.83 10.68
N MET A 31 21.31 3.15 10.59
CA MET A 31 21.39 4.03 11.77
C MET A 31 20.26 3.77 12.77
N ALA A 32 19.04 3.43 12.30
CA ALA A 32 17.93 3.05 13.16
C ALA A 32 18.22 1.77 13.93
N GLY A 33 18.80 0.75 13.27
CA GLY A 33 19.24 -0.49 13.91
C GLY A 33 20.15 -0.27 15.12
N ARG A 34 21.10 0.67 15.00
CA ARG A 34 22.02 1.05 16.11
C ARG A 34 21.30 1.67 17.31
N ARG A 35 20.12 2.25 17.11
CA ARG A 35 19.34 2.89 18.19
C ARG A 35 18.46 1.92 18.95
N PHE A 36 18.22 0.71 18.46
CA PHE A 36 17.23 -0.20 19.05
C PHE A 36 17.54 -0.67 20.47
N ALA A 37 18.81 -0.77 20.85
CA ALA A 37 19.19 -1.07 22.23
C ALA A 37 18.67 -0.03 23.23
N ARG A 38 18.42 1.21 22.77
CA ARG A 38 17.88 2.31 23.58
C ARG A 38 16.42 2.62 23.27
N TYR A 39 16.01 2.50 22.01
CA TYR A 39 14.69 2.89 21.51
C TYR A 39 14.13 1.81 20.59
N PRO A 40 13.52 0.74 21.13
CA PRO A 40 12.84 -0.27 20.32
C PRO A 40 11.60 0.30 19.61
N MET A 41 11.17 -0.34 18.53
CA MET A 41 9.93 0.04 17.84
C MET A 41 8.71 -0.19 18.75
N GLY A 42 7.83 0.82 18.84
CA GLY A 42 6.54 0.71 19.53
C GLY A 42 5.47 -0.02 18.71
N LYS A 43 4.32 -0.25 19.37
CA LYS A 43 3.11 -0.78 18.75
C LYS A 43 2.44 0.29 17.87
N ILE A 44 1.82 -0.15 16.77
CA ILE A 44 1.16 0.74 15.79
C ILE A 44 -0.37 0.56 15.74
N ASP A 45 -0.91 -0.37 16.52
CA ASP A 45 -2.31 -0.79 16.56
C ASP A 45 -3.03 -0.39 17.87
N GLY A 46 -2.41 0.45 18.71
CA GLY A 46 -3.01 0.93 19.96
C GLY A 46 -3.99 2.11 19.79
N THR A 47 -4.12 2.67 18.59
CA THR A 47 -4.93 3.87 18.34
C THR A 47 -6.39 3.55 17.98
N ARG A 48 -7.24 4.58 17.99
CA ARG A 48 -8.71 4.47 17.89
C ARG A 48 -9.20 3.49 16.82
N MET A 49 -8.73 3.60 15.58
CA MET A 49 -9.27 2.79 14.47
C MET A 49 -8.97 1.29 14.64
N TRP A 50 -7.84 0.94 15.26
CA TRP A 50 -7.44 -0.45 15.45
C TRP A 50 -8.19 -1.11 16.60
N GLN A 51 -8.47 -0.36 17.66
CA GLN A 51 -9.36 -0.77 18.76
C GLN A 51 -10.81 -0.95 18.28
N VAL A 52 -11.27 -0.14 17.33
CA VAL A 52 -12.55 -0.37 16.65
C VAL A 52 -12.46 -1.63 15.78
N GLY A 53 -11.37 -1.81 15.04
CA GLY A 53 -11.14 -2.97 14.18
C GLY A 53 -11.17 -4.31 14.93
N GLU A 54 -10.68 -4.37 16.16
CA GLU A 54 -10.80 -5.57 17.02
C GLU A 54 -12.27 -5.96 17.24
N LYS A 55 -13.12 -4.99 17.59
CA LYS A 55 -14.56 -5.22 17.79
C LYS A 55 -15.26 -5.63 16.49
N VAL A 56 -14.90 -5.00 15.38
CA VAL A 56 -15.44 -5.34 14.05
C VAL A 56 -15.08 -6.79 13.69
N ARG A 57 -13.83 -7.22 13.88
CA ARG A 57 -13.41 -8.60 13.61
C ARG A 57 -14.11 -9.61 14.51
N ALA A 58 -14.25 -9.30 15.80
CA ALA A 58 -14.94 -10.19 16.75
C ALA A 58 -16.44 -10.39 16.42
N ALA A 59 -17.07 -9.39 15.80
CA ALA A 59 -18.47 -9.45 15.39
C ALA A 59 -18.65 -9.74 13.88
N ARG A 60 -17.57 -10.07 13.15
CA ARG A 60 -17.61 -10.21 11.69
C ARG A 60 -18.38 -11.47 11.31
N ASP A 61 -19.38 -11.28 10.46
CA ASP A 61 -20.12 -12.35 9.79
C ASP A 61 -20.11 -12.06 8.28
N GLY A 62 -19.54 -12.99 7.50
CA GLY A 62 -19.37 -12.84 6.06
C GLY A 62 -18.31 -11.82 5.60
N GLU A 63 -18.37 -11.51 4.30
CA GLU A 63 -17.43 -10.63 3.61
C GLU A 63 -17.81 -9.15 3.70
N PRO A 64 -16.84 -8.22 3.83
CA PRO A 64 -17.12 -6.80 3.91
C PRO A 64 -17.59 -6.22 2.58
N ALA A 65 -18.48 -5.23 2.65
CA ALA A 65 -18.92 -4.48 1.47
C ALA A 65 -17.80 -3.61 0.88
N ILE A 66 -17.78 -3.49 -0.45
CA ILE A 66 -16.81 -2.64 -1.17
C ILE A 66 -17.26 -1.18 -1.11
N ASN A 67 -16.43 -0.31 -0.52
CA ASN A 67 -16.62 1.13 -0.58
C ASN A 67 -15.97 1.71 -1.86
N PRO A 68 -16.72 2.37 -2.77
CA PRO A 68 -16.16 2.86 -4.03
C PRO A 68 -15.06 3.92 -3.89
N ALA A 69 -15.13 4.77 -2.86
CA ALA A 69 -14.08 5.76 -2.62
C ALA A 69 -12.80 5.09 -2.13
N THR A 70 -12.89 4.16 -1.17
CA THR A 70 -11.75 3.37 -0.70
C THR A 70 -11.12 2.56 -1.83
N ALA A 71 -11.92 1.89 -2.66
CA ALA A 71 -11.43 1.16 -3.83
C ALA A 71 -10.69 2.09 -4.80
N GLY A 72 -11.28 3.25 -5.11
CA GLY A 72 -10.64 4.25 -5.99
C GLY A 72 -9.31 4.75 -5.44
N LEU A 73 -9.21 5.01 -4.13
CA LEU A 73 -7.96 5.42 -3.49
C LEU A 73 -6.90 4.32 -3.54
N TYR A 74 -7.25 3.09 -3.16
CA TYR A 74 -6.33 1.96 -3.13
C TYR A 74 -5.79 1.64 -4.53
N CYS A 75 -6.66 1.61 -5.54
CA CYS A 75 -6.26 1.43 -6.93
C CYS A 75 -5.37 2.57 -7.44
N ALA A 76 -5.60 3.82 -7.01
CA ALA A 76 -4.76 4.94 -7.43
C ALA A 76 -3.33 4.83 -6.90
N VAL A 77 -3.15 4.40 -5.65
CA VAL A 77 -1.81 4.15 -5.08
C VAL A 77 -1.12 2.98 -5.80
N MET A 78 -1.85 1.89 -6.02
CA MET A 78 -1.34 0.72 -6.73
C MET A 78 -0.86 1.06 -8.15
N MET A 79 -1.67 1.81 -8.91
CA MET A 79 -1.33 2.24 -10.26
C MET A 79 -0.18 3.25 -10.28
N ALA A 80 -0.14 4.19 -9.34
CA ALA A 80 0.99 5.11 -9.23
C ALA A 80 2.32 4.37 -8.98
N GLN A 81 2.30 3.31 -8.17
CA GLN A 81 3.50 2.48 -7.94
C GLN A 81 3.88 1.69 -9.19
N ILE A 82 2.90 1.08 -9.87
CA ILE A 82 3.11 0.37 -11.14
C ILE A 82 3.79 1.28 -12.17
N ASP A 83 3.21 2.46 -12.39
CA ASP A 83 3.69 3.40 -13.39
C ASP A 83 5.10 3.90 -13.05
N LEU A 84 5.38 4.20 -11.78
CA LEU A 84 6.70 4.60 -11.32
C LEU A 84 7.75 3.52 -11.55
N LEU A 85 7.47 2.26 -11.20
CA LEU A 85 8.45 1.18 -11.38
C LEU A 85 8.70 0.89 -12.87
N ILE A 86 7.66 0.99 -13.72
CA ILE A 86 7.82 0.90 -15.18
C ILE A 86 8.68 2.06 -15.69
N GLU A 87 8.42 3.30 -15.24
CA GLU A 87 9.20 4.48 -15.60
C GLU A 87 10.68 4.32 -15.23
N LYS A 88 10.96 3.72 -14.08
CA LYS A 88 12.33 3.45 -13.59
C LYS A 88 12.96 2.20 -14.21
N GLY A 89 12.28 1.53 -15.14
CA GLY A 89 12.85 0.45 -15.96
C GLY A 89 12.81 -0.94 -15.31
N HIS A 90 11.98 -1.16 -14.29
CA HIS A 90 11.78 -2.47 -13.69
C HIS A 90 11.07 -3.44 -14.64
N CYS A 91 11.37 -4.73 -14.51
CA CYS A 91 10.72 -5.74 -15.35
C CYS A 91 9.28 -6.00 -14.90
N LEU A 92 8.40 -6.34 -15.83
CA LEU A 92 6.95 -6.42 -15.56
C LEU A 92 6.58 -7.49 -14.52
N SER A 93 7.34 -8.58 -14.43
CA SER A 93 7.14 -9.59 -13.38
C SER A 93 7.43 -9.04 -11.99
N GLU A 94 8.47 -8.22 -11.84
CA GLU A 94 8.79 -7.55 -10.57
C GLU A 94 7.71 -6.52 -10.24
N VAL A 95 7.32 -5.67 -11.20
CA VAL A 95 6.24 -4.70 -11.02
C VAL A 95 4.94 -5.36 -10.54
N CYS A 96 4.54 -6.47 -11.17
CA CYS A 96 3.33 -7.20 -10.79
C CYS A 96 3.43 -7.83 -9.39
N ASN A 97 4.57 -8.44 -9.07
CA ASN A 97 4.76 -9.09 -7.77
C ASN A 97 4.75 -8.06 -6.63
N GLU A 98 5.58 -7.02 -6.75
CA GLU A 98 5.79 -6.00 -5.72
C GLU A 98 4.59 -5.07 -5.54
N SER A 99 3.82 -4.80 -6.60
CA SER A 99 2.76 -3.79 -6.56
C SER A 99 1.35 -4.37 -6.47
N VAL A 100 1.16 -5.67 -6.75
CA VAL A 100 -0.16 -6.28 -6.78
C VAL A 100 -0.18 -7.61 -6.02
N ILE A 101 0.58 -8.60 -6.48
CA ILE A 101 0.44 -10.00 -6.03
C ILE A 101 0.81 -10.12 -4.55
N GLU A 102 1.96 -9.59 -4.12
CA GLU A 102 2.37 -9.70 -2.72
C GLU A 102 1.36 -9.00 -1.80
N ALA A 103 0.82 -7.85 -2.22
CA ALA A 103 -0.20 -7.15 -1.45
C ALA A 103 -1.47 -8.00 -1.29
N VAL A 104 -2.02 -8.56 -2.36
CA VAL A 104 -3.35 -9.22 -2.32
C VAL A 104 -3.31 -10.70 -1.92
N ASP A 105 -2.26 -11.43 -2.28
CA ASP A 105 -2.15 -12.87 -2.03
C ASP A 105 -1.36 -13.19 -0.74
N SER A 106 -0.55 -12.25 -0.23
CA SER A 106 0.28 -12.46 0.96
C SER A 106 -0.04 -11.49 2.11
N LEU A 107 0.09 -10.18 1.92
CA LEU A 107 0.11 -9.22 3.03
C LEU A 107 -1.28 -8.82 3.53
N ASN A 108 -2.20 -8.47 2.63
CA ASN A 108 -3.56 -8.06 3.01
C ASN A 108 -4.33 -9.13 3.78
N PRO A 109 -4.20 -10.45 3.49
CA PRO A 109 -4.76 -11.50 4.33
C PRO A 109 -4.35 -11.41 5.81
N TYR A 110 -3.08 -11.09 6.11
CA TYR A 110 -2.62 -10.88 7.49
C TYR A 110 -3.33 -9.67 8.13
N MET A 111 -3.46 -8.57 7.38
CA MET A 111 -4.16 -7.37 7.88
C MET A 111 -5.65 -7.66 8.12
N HIS A 112 -6.30 -8.41 7.23
CA HIS A 112 -7.71 -8.80 7.38
C HIS A 112 -7.91 -9.74 8.58
N PHE A 113 -6.95 -10.61 8.86
CA PHE A 113 -6.99 -11.56 9.97
C PHE A 113 -6.86 -10.88 11.33
N LYS A 114 -5.81 -10.06 11.56
CA LYS A 114 -5.50 -9.50 12.89
C LYS A 114 -5.10 -8.01 12.90
N GLY A 115 -5.36 -7.27 11.82
CA GLY A 115 -5.10 -5.83 11.74
C GLY A 115 -3.67 -5.48 11.30
N VAL A 116 -3.38 -4.17 11.20
CA VAL A 116 -2.14 -3.70 10.54
C VAL A 116 -0.86 -4.14 11.23
N ALA A 117 -0.83 -4.21 12.56
CA ALA A 117 0.37 -4.65 13.26
C ALA A 117 0.68 -6.12 12.95
N PHE A 118 -0.34 -6.96 12.77
CA PHE A 118 -0.13 -8.35 12.39
C PHE A 118 0.44 -8.48 10.98
N MET A 119 0.09 -7.61 10.04
CA MET A 119 0.76 -7.57 8.74
C MET A 119 2.18 -7.01 8.88
N VAL A 120 2.33 -5.78 9.37
CA VAL A 120 3.59 -5.05 9.36
C VAL A 120 4.65 -5.70 10.23
N ASP A 121 4.32 -6.10 11.45
CA ASP A 121 5.31 -6.61 12.41
C ASP A 121 5.72 -8.07 12.19
N ASN A 122 5.05 -8.78 11.26
CA ASN A 122 5.52 -10.07 10.73
C ASN A 122 6.48 -9.91 9.53
N CYS A 123 6.66 -8.69 9.01
CA CYS A 123 7.68 -8.42 8.00
C CYS A 123 9.06 -8.17 8.64
N SER A 124 10.08 -8.03 7.79
CA SER A 124 11.46 -7.74 8.21
C SER A 124 11.59 -6.41 8.97
N THR A 125 12.67 -6.26 9.75
CA THR A 125 12.98 -5.00 10.44
C THR A 125 13.06 -3.79 9.49
N THR A 126 13.57 -3.98 8.27
CA THR A 126 13.63 -2.94 7.24
C THR A 126 12.21 -2.51 6.83
N ALA A 127 11.32 -3.46 6.54
CA ALA A 127 9.94 -3.19 6.16
C ALA A 127 9.15 -2.51 7.31
N ARG A 128 9.36 -2.96 8.55
CA ARG A 128 8.73 -2.38 9.75
C ARG A 128 9.13 -0.92 9.98
N LEU A 129 10.40 -0.60 9.79
CA LEU A 129 10.91 0.77 9.85
C LEU A 129 10.36 1.62 8.70
N GLY A 130 10.39 1.10 7.47
CA GLY A 130 9.86 1.77 6.29
C GLY A 130 8.38 2.12 6.45
N SER A 131 7.54 1.16 6.84
CA SER A 131 6.12 1.39 7.11
C SER A 131 5.89 2.50 8.13
N ARG A 132 6.63 2.48 9.25
CA ARG A 132 6.53 3.51 10.31
C ARG A 132 7.02 4.89 9.87
N LYS A 133 8.00 4.96 8.96
CA LYS A 133 8.52 6.22 8.42
C LYS A 133 7.57 6.82 7.37
N TRP A 134 7.06 5.99 6.46
CA TRP A 134 6.40 6.46 5.23
C TRP A 134 4.87 6.44 5.29
N ALA A 135 4.23 5.58 6.10
CA ALA A 135 2.77 5.58 6.22
C ALA A 135 2.19 6.97 6.60
N PRO A 136 2.78 7.73 7.55
CA PRO A 136 2.30 9.08 7.87
C PRO A 136 2.41 10.07 6.70
N ARG A 137 3.36 9.85 5.77
CA ARG A 137 3.56 10.72 4.59
C ARG A 137 2.43 10.54 3.58
N PHE A 138 2.01 9.29 3.34
CA PHE A 138 0.82 9.00 2.53
C PHE A 138 -0.45 9.57 3.18
N ASP A 139 -0.65 9.32 4.47
CA ASP A 139 -1.82 9.83 5.21
C ASP A 139 -1.96 11.35 5.04
N TYR A 140 -0.90 12.10 5.36
CA TYR A 140 -0.93 13.56 5.25
C TYR A 140 -1.10 14.04 3.81
N ASN A 141 -0.38 13.48 2.83
CA ASN A 141 -0.48 13.97 1.45
C ASN A 141 -1.87 13.70 0.85
N ILE A 142 -2.47 12.55 1.18
CA ILE A 142 -3.84 12.21 0.78
C ILE A 142 -4.85 13.14 1.46
N MET A 143 -4.74 13.36 2.78
CA MET A 143 -5.66 14.24 3.50
C MET A 143 -5.58 15.69 3.01
N GLN A 144 -4.38 16.20 2.74
CA GLN A 144 -4.16 17.59 2.36
C GLN A 144 -4.52 17.89 0.91
N LYS A 145 -4.47 16.89 0.02
CA LYS A 145 -4.64 17.10 -1.42
C LYS A 145 -5.83 16.32 -1.95
N ALA A 146 -5.78 14.99 -1.88
CA ALA A 146 -6.75 14.11 -2.50
C ALA A 146 -8.16 14.25 -1.88
N LEU A 147 -8.24 14.26 -0.55
CA LEU A 147 -9.52 14.41 0.14
C LEU A 147 -10.09 15.83 -0.01
N VAL A 148 -9.23 16.86 -0.01
CA VAL A 148 -9.65 18.24 -0.29
C VAL A 148 -10.27 18.38 -1.67
N ASP A 149 -9.61 17.85 -2.71
CA ASP A 149 -10.14 17.88 -4.09
C ASP A 149 -11.43 17.04 -4.21
N TYR A 150 -11.51 15.91 -3.52
CA TYR A 150 -12.68 15.04 -3.52
C TYR A 150 -13.89 15.70 -2.84
N ASP A 151 -13.71 16.30 -1.67
CA ASP A 151 -14.77 16.97 -0.91
C ASP A 151 -15.23 18.25 -1.61
N ALA A 152 -14.33 18.93 -2.34
CA ALA A 152 -14.68 20.06 -3.20
C ALA A 152 -15.46 19.66 -4.47
N GLY A 153 -15.67 18.36 -4.72
CA GLY A 153 -16.38 17.88 -5.90
C GLY A 153 -15.63 18.15 -7.20
N LYS A 154 -14.30 18.26 -7.17
CA LYS A 154 -13.49 18.51 -8.36
C LYS A 154 -13.74 17.42 -9.41
N PRO A 155 -13.98 17.78 -10.68
CA PRO A 155 -14.18 16.80 -11.74
C PRO A 155 -13.00 15.83 -11.85
N ALA A 156 -13.30 14.57 -12.09
CA ALA A 156 -12.27 13.57 -12.34
C ALA A 156 -11.52 13.88 -13.65
N ASP A 157 -10.21 13.66 -13.63
CA ASP A 157 -9.39 13.66 -14.84
C ASP A 157 -9.78 12.46 -15.71
N THR A 158 -10.45 12.75 -16.82
CA THR A 158 -10.92 11.72 -17.77
C THR A 158 -9.78 11.02 -18.47
N GLY A 159 -8.66 11.71 -18.74
CA GLY A 159 -7.49 11.13 -19.39
C GLY A 159 -6.83 10.10 -18.48
N LEU A 160 -6.69 10.44 -17.21
CA LEU A 160 -6.13 9.52 -16.20
C LEU A 160 -7.03 8.30 -15.97
N VAL A 161 -8.35 8.47 -15.97
CA VAL A 161 -9.30 7.34 -15.86
C VAL A 161 -9.25 6.45 -17.10
N GLU A 162 -9.12 7.04 -18.30
CA GLU A 162 -9.03 6.26 -19.53
C GLU A 162 -7.69 5.54 -19.65
N ALA A 163 -6.59 6.16 -19.22
CA ALA A 163 -5.27 5.53 -19.12
C ALA A 163 -5.32 4.33 -18.16
N PHE A 164 -5.96 4.47 -17.00
CA PHE A 164 -6.18 3.36 -16.08
C PHE A 164 -6.91 2.20 -16.74
N LYS A 165 -8.06 2.45 -17.40
CA LYS A 165 -8.87 1.37 -18.00
C LYS A 165 -8.13 0.59 -19.09
N ASN A 166 -7.31 1.27 -19.86
CA ASN A 166 -6.59 0.68 -21.00
C ASN A 166 -5.15 0.29 -20.67
N HIS A 167 -4.74 0.34 -19.40
CA HIS A 167 -3.36 0.10 -19.02
C HIS A 167 -2.94 -1.35 -19.33
N MET A 168 -1.74 -1.52 -19.92
CA MET A 168 -1.22 -2.85 -20.31
C MET A 168 -1.07 -3.81 -19.12
N ILE A 169 -0.92 -3.28 -17.89
CA ILE A 169 -0.71 -4.09 -16.69
C ILE A 169 -1.85 -5.07 -16.43
N HIS A 170 -3.09 -4.75 -16.83
CA HIS A 170 -4.25 -5.62 -16.58
C HIS A 170 -4.11 -6.97 -17.30
N ASN A 171 -3.68 -6.95 -18.56
CA ASN A 171 -3.45 -8.18 -19.34
C ASN A 171 -2.24 -8.96 -18.82
N ILE A 172 -1.20 -8.25 -18.36
CA ILE A 172 -0.02 -8.87 -17.76
C ILE A 172 -0.41 -9.56 -16.45
N LEU A 173 -1.17 -8.89 -15.58
CA LEU A 173 -1.71 -9.44 -14.34
C LEU A 173 -2.56 -10.68 -14.60
N ALA A 174 -3.43 -10.66 -15.61
CA ALA A 174 -4.19 -11.84 -16.02
C ALA A 174 -3.27 -13.00 -16.43
N THR A 175 -2.14 -12.72 -17.09
CA THR A 175 -1.17 -13.73 -17.49
C THR A 175 -0.43 -14.30 -16.28
N VAL A 176 0.14 -13.46 -15.41
CA VAL A 176 0.89 -13.92 -14.23
C VAL A 176 -0.01 -14.60 -13.21
N ALA A 177 -1.30 -14.25 -13.15
CA ALA A 177 -2.29 -14.93 -12.30
C ALA A 177 -2.48 -16.41 -12.69
N THR A 178 -2.16 -16.82 -13.92
CA THR A 178 -2.17 -18.24 -14.32
C THR A 178 -1.00 -19.04 -13.73
N MET A 179 0.00 -18.36 -13.19
CA MET A 179 1.22 -18.96 -12.62
C MET A 179 1.19 -19.02 -11.09
N ARG A 180 0.16 -18.46 -10.44
CA ARG A 180 0.05 -18.45 -8.98
C ARG A 180 -0.29 -19.84 -8.44
N PRO A 181 0.09 -20.18 -7.19
CA PRO A 181 -0.35 -21.41 -6.54
C PRO A 181 -1.89 -21.54 -6.57
N SER A 182 -2.40 -22.75 -6.69
CA SER A 182 -3.85 -23.00 -6.72
C SER A 182 -4.55 -22.92 -5.36
N VAL A 183 -3.81 -22.54 -4.31
CA VAL A 183 -4.27 -22.52 -2.93
C VAL A 183 -3.98 -21.15 -2.35
N ASP A 184 -5.03 -20.48 -1.85
CA ASP A 184 -4.89 -19.21 -1.16
C ASP A 184 -4.24 -19.40 0.22
N ILE A 185 -3.60 -18.36 0.73
CA ILE A 185 -2.99 -18.43 2.06
C ILE A 185 -4.05 -18.65 3.14
N PHE A 186 -3.80 -19.63 4.01
CA PHE A 186 -4.67 -19.95 5.13
C PHE A 186 -4.05 -19.46 6.44
N LEU A 187 -4.77 -18.60 7.15
CA LEU A 187 -4.41 -18.12 8.49
C LEU A 187 -5.40 -18.68 9.49
N SER A 188 -4.89 -19.31 10.55
CA SER A 188 -5.68 -19.85 11.67
C SER A 188 -5.19 -19.30 13.00
N GLU A 189 -6.06 -19.35 14.01
CA GLU A 189 -5.78 -18.85 15.36
C GLU A 189 -4.80 -19.71 16.14
#